data_AF-A0A2K1Q1G9-F1
#
_entry.id   AF-A0A2K1Q1G9-F1
#
_cell.length_a   1.000
_cell.length_b   1.000
_cell.length_c   1.000
_cell.angle_alpha   90.00
_cell.angle_beta   90.00
_cell.angle_gamma   90.00
#
_symmetry.space_group_name_H-M   'P 1'
#
loop_
_entity.id
_entity.type
_entity.pdbx_description
1 polymer ?
#
loop_
_entity_poly.entity_id
_entity_poly.type
_entity_poly.pdbx_seq_one_letter_code
_entity_poly.pdbx_strand_id
1 'polypeptide(L)'
;MIDLSQLDDLARRLSNLVPQSLRDSREELQQNFKSVLQAGLGRLDLVTREEFDVQRAVLLRTREKLDALERQVAELESARTRGAGTQH
;
A
#
# COMPACT_ATOMS: atom_id res chain seq x y z
N MET A 1 -2.15 4.12 -2.81
CA MET A 1 -3.54 4.63 -2.71
C MET A 1 -4.21 4.19 -4.00
N ILE A 2 -5.33 3.46 -3.94
CA ILE A 2 -5.98 3.00 -5.18
C ILE A 2 -6.47 4.23 -5.94
N ASP A 3 -6.01 4.39 -7.18
CA ASP A 3 -6.37 5.52 -8.03
C ASP A 3 -7.82 5.38 -8.51
N LEU A 4 -8.65 6.39 -8.27
CA LEU A 4 -10.06 6.41 -8.70
C LEU A 4 -10.21 6.26 -10.22
N SER A 5 -9.22 6.70 -11.00
CA SER A 5 -9.21 6.58 -12.47
C SER A 5 -9.14 5.12 -12.94
N GLN A 6 -8.49 4.24 -12.18
CA GLN A 6 -8.41 2.81 -12.50
C GLN A 6 -9.74 2.10 -12.22
N LEU A 7 -10.48 2.57 -11.22
CA LEU A 7 -11.82 2.09 -10.92
C LEU A 7 -12.82 2.49 -12.03
N ASP A 8 -12.70 3.73 -12.51
CA ASP A 8 -13.52 4.25 -13.62
C ASP A 8 -13.28 3.53 -14.94
N ASP A 9 -12.02 3.25 -15.28
CA ASP A 9 -11.68 2.49 -16.50
C ASP A 9 -12.17 1.04 -16.42
N LEU A 10 -12.13 0.43 -15.24
CA LEU A 10 -12.70 -0.90 -15.01
C LEU A 10 -14.22 -0.87 -15.18
N ALA A 11 -14.90 0.12 -14.61
CA ALA A 11 -16.36 0.32 -14.74
C ALA A 11 -16.80 0.55 -16.20
N ARG A 12 -16.00 1.31 -16.98
CA ARG A 12 -16.24 1.53 -18.41
C ARG A 12 -16.05 0.26 -19.24
N ARG A 13 -14.97 -0.50 -19.01
CA ARG A 13 -14.73 -1.79 -19.69
C ARG A 13 -15.81 -2.81 -19.35
N LEU A 14 -16.24 -2.85 -18.09
CA LEU A 14 -17.36 -3.67 -17.61
C LEU A 14 -18.65 -3.34 -18.34
N SER A 15 -19.00 -2.05 -18.44
CA SER A 15 -20.22 -1.60 -19.13
C SER A 15 -20.23 -1.95 -20.62
N ASN A 16 -19.05 -1.95 -21.26
CA ASN A 16 -18.90 -2.29 -22.68
C ASN A 16 -18.94 -3.81 -22.96
N LEU A 17 -18.71 -4.64 -21.95
CA LEU A 17 -18.74 -6.10 -22.04
C LEU A 17 -20.14 -6.68 -21.76
N VAL A 18 -21.17 -5.84 -21.57
CA VAL A 18 -22.56 -6.25 -21.35
C VAL A 18 -23.32 -6.22 -22.69
N PRO A 19 -23.58 -7.37 -23.34
CA PRO A 19 -24.48 -7.46 -24.47
C PRO A 19 -25.89 -6.94 -24.14
N GLN A 20 -26.51 -6.22 -25.07
CA GLN A 20 -27.88 -5.74 -24.90
C GLN A 20 -28.90 -6.89 -24.70
N SER A 21 -28.58 -8.09 -25.19
CA SER A 21 -29.39 -9.31 -25.08
C SER A 21 -29.39 -9.97 -23.70
N LEU A 22 -28.50 -9.56 -22.77
CA LEU A 22 -28.37 -10.17 -21.44
C LEU A 22 -29.09 -9.40 -20.31
N ARG A 23 -29.82 -8.31 -20.62
CA ARG A 23 -30.59 -7.55 -19.61
C ARG A 23 -31.64 -8.40 -18.88
N ASP A 24 -32.12 -9.47 -19.52
CA ASP A 24 -33.14 -10.36 -18.97
C ASP A 24 -32.52 -11.48 -18.10
N SER A 25 -31.23 -11.79 -18.28
CA SER A 25 -30.47 -12.80 -17.52
C SER A 25 -29.58 -12.14 -16.47
N ARG A 26 -30.21 -11.57 -15.43
CA ARG A 26 -29.51 -10.89 -14.32
C ARG A 26 -28.39 -11.73 -13.68
N GLU A 27 -28.57 -13.03 -13.62
CA GLU A 27 -27.65 -13.96 -12.96
C GLU A 27 -26.35 -14.16 -13.77
N GLU A 28 -26.44 -14.24 -15.10
CA GLU A 28 -25.28 -14.30 -15.99
C GLU A 28 -24.50 -12.97 -16.00
N LEU A 29 -25.22 -11.85 -15.94
CA LEU A 29 -24.60 -10.53 -15.77
C LEU A 29 -23.84 -10.42 -14.46
N GLN A 30 -24.45 -10.88 -13.35
CA GLN A 30 -23.81 -10.87 -12.03
C GLN A 30 -22.53 -11.72 -12.03
N GLN A 31 -22.56 -12.91 -12.64
CA GLN A 31 -21.41 -13.79 -12.72
C GLN A 31 -20.29 -13.20 -13.59
N ASN A 32 -20.63 -12.60 -14.73
CA ASN A 32 -19.66 -11.95 -15.61
C ASN A 32 -19.03 -10.71 -14.93
N PHE A 33 -19.84 -9.92 -14.24
CA PHE A 33 -19.38 -8.77 -13.45
C PHE A 33 -18.41 -9.18 -12.36
N LYS A 34 -18.71 -10.27 -11.62
CA LYS A 34 -17.82 -10.83 -10.60
C LYS A 34 -16.48 -11.26 -11.20
N SER A 35 -16.50 -11.98 -12.32
CA SER A 35 -15.28 -12.45 -12.99
C SER A 35 -14.39 -11.31 -13.48
N VAL A 36 -14.98 -10.27 -14.07
CA VAL A 36 -14.21 -9.12 -14.57
C VAL A 36 -13.71 -8.25 -13.42
N LEU A 37 -14.47 -8.08 -12.34
CA LEU A 37 -13.97 -7.43 -11.12
C LEU A 37 -12.80 -8.20 -10.52
N GLN A 38 -12.90 -9.52 -10.41
CA GLN A 38 -11.80 -10.36 -9.91
C GLN A 38 -10.56 -10.27 -10.82
N ALA A 39 -10.74 -10.27 -12.14
CA ALA A 39 -9.63 -10.12 -13.09
C ALA A 39 -9.03 -8.70 -13.06
N GLY A 40 -9.84 -7.66 -12.83
CA GLY A 40 -9.39 -6.28 -12.70
C GLY A 40 -8.63 -6.03 -11.40
N LEU A 41 -9.18 -6.49 -10.27
CA LEU A 41 -8.53 -6.43 -8.96
C LEU A 41 -7.23 -7.25 -8.95
N GLY A 42 -7.19 -8.42 -9.60
CA GLY A 42 -5.96 -9.22 -9.73
C GLY A 42 -4.88 -8.62 -10.62
N ARG A 43 -5.20 -7.62 -11.45
CA ARG A 43 -4.23 -6.86 -12.27
C ARG A 43 -3.71 -5.61 -11.57
N LEU A 44 -4.40 -5.13 -10.54
CA LEU A 44 -3.88 -4.13 -9.64
C LEU A 44 -2.86 -4.83 -8.74
N ASP A 45 -1.71 -4.20 -8.49
CA ASP A 45 -0.69 -4.72 -7.56
C ASP A 45 -1.20 -4.59 -6.11
N LEU A 46 -2.28 -5.33 -5.82
CA LEU A 46 -2.98 -5.29 -4.55
C LEU A 46 -2.23 -6.20 -3.59
N VAL A 47 -1.51 -5.58 -2.68
CA VAL A 47 -1.12 -6.26 -1.45
C VAL A 47 -2.37 -6.56 -0.63
N THR A 48 -2.43 -7.75 -0.06
CA THR A 48 -3.49 -8.09 0.89
C THR A 48 -3.46 -7.10 2.06
N ARG A 49 -4.61 -6.93 2.72
CA ARG A 49 -4.68 -6.07 3.90
C ARG A 49 -3.67 -6.50 4.97
N GLU A 50 -3.47 -7.80 5.11
CA GLU A 50 -2.51 -8.40 6.04
C GLU A 50 -1.06 -8.06 5.69
N GLU A 51 -0.65 -8.20 4.42
CA GLU A 51 0.68 -7.81 3.96
C GLU A 51 0.95 -6.32 4.13
N PHE A 52 -0.05 -5.47 3.87
CA PHE A 52 0.05 -4.03 4.13
C PHE A 52 0.30 -3.73 5.60
N ASP A 53 -0.47 -4.38 6.50
CA ASP A 53 -0.34 -4.15 7.94
C ASP A 53 1.03 -4.65 8.46
N VAL A 54 1.57 -5.75 7.91
CA VAL A 54 2.92 -6.22 8.21
C VAL A 54 3.99 -5.21 7.76
N GLN A 55 3.91 -4.71 6.52
CA GLN A 55 4.87 -3.72 6.02
C GLN A 55 4.84 -2.44 6.84
N ARG A 56 3.64 -1.99 7.23
CA ARG A 56 3.47 -0.83 8.12
C ARG A 56 4.12 -1.06 9.49
N ALA A 57 3.98 -2.25 10.06
CA ALA A 57 4.64 -2.59 11.33
C ALA A 57 6.17 -2.61 11.22
N VAL A 58 6.71 -3.12 10.11
CA VAL A 58 8.16 -3.10 9.83
C VAL A 58 8.67 -1.66 9.70
N LEU A 59 7.94 -0.78 9.01
CA LEU A 59 8.28 0.64 8.89
C LEU A 59 8.28 1.35 10.24
N LEU A 60 7.27 1.09 11.08
CA LEU A 60 7.20 1.65 12.44
C LEU A 60 8.42 1.24 13.26
N ARG A 61 8.75 -0.05 13.27
CA ARG A 61 9.92 -0.57 14.00
C ARG A 61 11.24 0.00 13.48
N THR A 62 11.34 0.22 12.17
CA THR A 62 12.53 0.83 11.57
C THR A 62 12.69 2.27 12.03
N ARG A 63 11.60 3.03 12.11
CA ARG A 63 11.62 4.40 12.61
C ARG A 63 12.04 4.47 14.09
N GLU A 64 11.51 3.59 14.93
CA GLU A 64 11.92 3.50 16.34
C GLU A 64 13.42 3.20 16.48
N LYS A 65 13.95 2.28 15.67
CA LYS A 65 15.39 1.96 15.66
C LYS A 65 16.23 3.13 15.15
N LEU A 66 15.74 3.86 14.15
CA LEU A 66 16.42 5.05 13.62
C LEU A 66 16.53 6.13 14.70
N ASP A 67 15.42 6.46 15.36
CA ASP A 67 15.38 7.44 16.45
C ASP A 67 16.33 7.05 17.60
N ALA A 68 16.43 5.75 17.91
CA ALA A 68 17.36 5.24 18.92
C ALA A 68 18.82 5.40 18.51
N LEU A 69 19.16 5.11 17.25
CA LEU A 69 20.51 5.30 16.72
C LEU A 69 20.90 6.78 16.65
N GLU A 70 19.97 7.65 16.24
CA GLU A 70 20.20 9.10 16.23
C GLU A 70 20.54 9.63 17.64
N ARG A 71 19.84 9.14 18.67
CA ARG A 71 20.17 9.47 20.08
C ARG A 71 21.55 8.97 20.48
N GLN A 72 21.89 7.72 20.16
CA GLN A 72 23.21 7.17 20.47
C GLN A 72 24.33 7.97 19.79
N VAL A 73 24.15 8.35 18.52
CA VAL A 73 25.12 9.18 17.80
C VAL A 73 25.24 10.55 18.48
N ALA A 74 24.14 11.21 18.81
CA ALA A 74 24.16 12.50 19.50
C ALA A 74 24.86 12.43 20.87
N GLU A 75 24.64 11.36 21.63
CA GLU A 75 25.32 11.11 22.91
C GLU A 75 26.83 10.93 22.73
N LEU A 76 27.25 10.15 21.72
CA LEU A 76 28.67 9.92 21.41
C LEU A 76 29.36 11.19 20.91
N GLU A 77 28.71 11.96 20.04
CA GLU A 77 29.21 13.26 19.58
C GLU A 77 29.36 14.23 20.77
N SER A 78 28.36 14.28 21.65
CA SER A 78 28.40 15.11 22.86
C SER A 78 29.49 14.67 23.84
N ALA A 79 29.71 13.37 23.99
CA ALA A 79 30.80 12.82 24.82
C ALA A 79 32.17 13.17 24.25
N ARG A 80 32.35 13.08 22.92
CA ARG A 80 33.60 13.42 22.24
C ARG A 80 33.92 14.92 22.34
N THR A 81 32.93 15.79 22.19
CA THR A 81 33.10 17.23 22.38
C THR A 81 33.45 17.58 23.82
N ARG A 82 32.84 16.91 24.81
CA ARG A 82 33.18 17.10 26.24
C ARG A 82 34.59 16.61 26.59
N GLY A 83 35.08 15.53 25.99
CA GLY A 83 36.43 15.02 26.22
C GLY A 83 37.53 15.87 25.59
N ALA A 84 37.23 16.61 24.52
CA ALA A 84 38.18 17.52 23.87
C ALA A 84 38.40 18.84 24.64
N GLY A 85 37.45 19.26 25.47
CA GLY A 85 37.53 20.49 26.27
C GLY A 85 38.30 20.37 27.59
N THR A 86 38.65 19.16 28.03
CA THR A 86 39.31 18.90 29.33
C THR A 86 40.83 18.70 29.24
N GLN A 87 41.44 18.87 28.05
CA GLN A 87 42.88 18.72 27.82
C GLN A 87 43.63 20.03 27.50
N HIS A 88 43.03 21.20 27.77
CA HIS A 88 43.72 22.50 27.67
C HIS A 88 43.66 23.25 28.99
#